data_AF-U1H0U7-F1
#
_entry.id   AF-U1H0U7-F1
#
_cell.length_a   1.000
_cell.length_b   1.000
_cell.length_c   1.000
_cell.angle_alpha   90.00
_cell.angle_beta   90.00
_cell.angle_gamma   90.00
#
_symmetry.space_group_name_H-M   'P 1'
#
loop_
_entity.id
_entity.type
_entity.pdbx_description
1 polymer ?
#
loop_
_entity_poly.entity_id
_entity_poly.type
_entity_poly.pdbx_seq_one_letter_code
_entity_poly.pdbx_strand_id
1 'polypeptide(L)'
;DAIESFDGYKDPHILCAWLLFSGQQIKSLNELYRHGFYNCVRQSDYDTADGYLDGIEVVSESFSELLPKFANDKKAIFVLDPPYLCTHQASYKQESYFGLINFLELIRLTRPPYLFFSSTKSEFVRFIDWLIATKGDNWQSFADYQRIVIQTSASHNGQYEDNLIYNF
;
A
#
# COMPACT_ATOMS: atom_id res chain seq x y z
N ASP A 1 7.60 -2.48 -32.30
CA ASP A 1 7.15 -3.63 -33.11
C ASP A 1 6.71 -4.80 -32.24
N ALA A 2 7.58 -5.47 -31.49
CA ALA A 2 7.21 -6.65 -30.68
C ALA A 2 6.07 -6.39 -29.66
N ILE A 3 6.09 -5.24 -28.95
CA ILE A 3 5.01 -4.86 -28.01
C ILE A 3 3.69 -4.64 -28.76
N GLU A 4 3.74 -4.06 -29.96
CA GLU A 4 2.54 -3.73 -30.72
C GLU A 4 1.89 -4.97 -31.34
N SER A 5 2.71 -5.93 -31.78
CA SER A 5 2.27 -7.21 -32.34
C SER A 5 1.73 -8.21 -31.30
N PHE A 6 1.71 -7.87 -30.01
CA PHE A 6 1.13 -8.74 -28.98
C PHE A 6 -0.39 -8.55 -28.92
N ASP A 7 -1.14 -9.64 -29.14
CA ASP A 7 -2.61 -9.60 -29.21
C ASP A 7 -3.30 -9.69 -27.83
N GLY A 8 -2.54 -9.90 -26.76
CA GLY A 8 -3.04 -9.95 -25.39
C GLY A 8 -3.13 -8.58 -24.71
N TYR A 9 -3.53 -8.59 -23.42
CA TYR A 9 -3.52 -7.37 -22.61
C TYR A 9 -2.09 -6.86 -22.39
N LYS A 10 -1.84 -5.61 -22.78
CA LYS A 10 -0.56 -4.93 -22.62
C LYS A 10 -0.60 -4.08 -21.36
N ASP A 11 -0.03 -4.57 -20.27
CA ASP A 11 0.05 -3.81 -19.03
C ASP A 11 1.23 -2.81 -19.06
N PRO A 12 0.97 -1.48 -19.08
CA PRO A 12 2.05 -0.49 -19.07
C PRO A 12 2.92 -0.56 -17.82
N HIS A 13 2.38 -0.98 -16.68
CA HIS A 13 3.13 -1.08 -15.43
C HIS A 13 4.17 -2.21 -15.48
N ILE A 14 3.78 -3.36 -16.03
CA ILE A 14 4.69 -4.49 -16.22
C ILE A 14 5.77 -4.17 -17.26
N LEU A 15 5.37 -3.57 -18.38
CA LEU A 15 6.33 -3.15 -19.42
C LEU A 15 7.33 -2.11 -18.90
N CYS A 16 6.87 -1.18 -18.06
CA CYS A 16 7.73 -0.24 -17.35
C CYS A 16 8.78 -0.95 -16.50
N ALA A 17 8.38 -1.95 -15.72
CA ALA A 17 9.29 -2.71 -14.84
C ALA A 17 10.35 -3.50 -15.61
N TRP A 18 10.05 -3.96 -16.83
CA TRP A 18 11.00 -4.72 -17.66
C TRP A 18 11.92 -3.84 -18.52
N LEU A 19 11.43 -2.70 -18.99
CA LEU A 19 12.10 -1.91 -20.03
C LEU A 19 12.69 -0.59 -19.53
N LEU A 20 12.20 -0.05 -18.42
CA LEU A 20 12.68 1.22 -17.87
C LEU A 20 13.55 1.00 -16.62
N PHE A 21 14.33 2.01 -16.26
CA PHE A 21 15.12 1.98 -15.04
C PHE A 21 14.22 1.84 -13.81
N SER A 22 14.67 1.08 -12.80
CA SER A 22 13.90 0.81 -11.58
C SER A 22 13.41 2.10 -10.91
N GLY A 23 12.14 2.10 -10.50
CA GLY A 23 11.48 3.25 -9.89
C GLY A 23 10.83 4.23 -10.86
N GLN A 24 10.99 4.06 -12.18
CA GLN A 24 10.17 4.79 -13.14
C GLN A 24 8.73 4.29 -13.13
N GLN A 25 7.79 5.20 -13.37
CA GLN A 25 6.37 4.90 -13.50
C GLN A 25 5.82 5.63 -14.70
N ILE A 26 5.03 4.93 -15.51
CA ILE A 26 4.34 5.49 -16.68
C ILE A 26 2.84 5.29 -16.54
N LYS A 27 2.08 6.19 -17.15
CA LYS A 27 0.61 6.17 -17.15
C LYS A 27 0.03 5.61 -18.45
N SER A 28 0.85 5.48 -19.50
CA SER A 28 0.41 4.98 -20.81
C SER A 28 1.56 4.38 -21.64
N LEU A 29 1.23 3.53 -22.62
CA LEU A 29 2.20 3.03 -23.60
C LEU A 29 2.83 4.16 -24.43
N ASN A 30 2.06 5.21 -24.73
CA ASN A 30 2.58 6.38 -25.44
C ASN A 30 3.69 7.09 -24.65
N GLU A 31 3.60 7.07 -23.32
CA GLU A 31 4.65 7.58 -22.43
C GLU A 31 5.86 6.64 -22.45
N LEU A 32 5.65 5.32 -22.35
CA LEU A 32 6.71 4.30 -22.46
C LEU A 32 7.62 4.57 -23.67
N TYR A 33 7.04 4.78 -24.85
CA TYR A 33 7.79 4.94 -26.11
C TYR A 33 8.62 6.22 -26.20
N ARG A 34 8.46 7.16 -25.27
CA ARG A 34 9.28 8.38 -25.20
C ARG A 34 10.55 8.20 -24.37
N HIS A 35 10.67 7.10 -23.63
CA HIS A 35 11.84 6.79 -22.82
C HIS A 35 12.85 5.92 -23.57
N GLY A 36 14.12 6.02 -23.18
CA GLY A 36 15.14 5.05 -23.58
C GLY A 36 14.95 3.73 -22.83
N PHE A 37 15.03 2.61 -23.55
CA PHE A 37 14.89 1.29 -22.95
C PHE A 37 16.22 0.74 -22.45
N TYR A 38 16.15 0.04 -21.33
CA TYR A 38 17.25 -0.67 -20.70
C TYR A 38 17.07 -2.18 -20.92
N ASN A 39 18.20 -2.89 -21.01
CA ASN A 39 18.18 -4.35 -21.14
C ASN A 39 17.97 -5.02 -19.76
N CYS A 40 16.83 -4.73 -19.13
CA CYS A 40 16.45 -5.26 -17.82
C CYS A 40 15.43 -6.42 -17.93
N VAL A 41 15.20 -6.92 -19.14
CA VAL A 41 14.24 -7.99 -19.39
C VAL A 41 14.75 -9.30 -18.79
N ARG A 42 13.93 -9.91 -17.93
CA ARG A 42 14.22 -11.23 -17.34
C ARG A 42 14.21 -12.28 -18.46
N GLN A 43 15.27 -13.09 -18.51
CA GLN A 43 15.44 -14.12 -19.54
C GLN A 43 14.87 -15.49 -19.14
N SER A 44 14.44 -15.64 -17.89
CA SER A 44 13.83 -16.85 -17.36
C SER A 44 12.33 -16.64 -17.11
N ASP A 45 11.56 -17.70 -17.27
CA ASP A 45 10.14 -17.71 -16.93
C ASP A 45 9.93 -17.42 -15.43
N TYR A 46 8.75 -16.90 -15.10
CA TYR A 46 8.29 -16.85 -13.72
C TYR A 46 7.94 -18.26 -13.27
N ASP A 47 8.45 -18.65 -12.10
CA ASP A 47 8.02 -19.90 -11.49
C ASP A 47 6.51 -19.85 -11.28
N THR A 48 5.83 -20.97 -11.50
CA THR A 48 4.39 -21.03 -11.30
C THR A 48 4.08 -20.85 -9.81
N ALA A 49 3.23 -19.88 -9.49
CA ALA A 49 2.76 -19.63 -8.14
C ALA A 49 1.53 -20.52 -7.83
N ASP A 50 1.60 -21.79 -8.21
CA ASP A 50 0.48 -22.74 -8.10
C ASP A 50 0.07 -22.87 -6.64
N GLY A 51 -1.20 -22.59 -6.37
CA GLY A 51 -1.78 -22.64 -5.03
C GLY A 51 -1.30 -21.54 -4.06
N TYR A 52 -0.52 -20.55 -4.50
CA TYR A 52 -0.03 -19.47 -3.63
C TYR A 52 -1.15 -18.68 -2.94
N LEU A 53 -2.29 -18.57 -3.62
CA LEU A 53 -3.50 -17.88 -3.16
C LEU A 53 -4.62 -18.87 -2.79
N ASP A 54 -4.32 -20.16 -2.62
CA ASP A 54 -5.35 -21.13 -2.22
C ASP A 54 -5.89 -20.82 -0.83
N GLY A 55 -7.21 -20.90 -0.67
CA GLY A 55 -7.89 -20.63 0.59
C GLY A 55 -8.07 -19.14 0.92
N ILE A 56 -7.71 -18.22 0.00
CA ILE A 56 -8.04 -16.81 0.17
C ILE A 56 -9.42 -16.49 -0.39
N GLU A 57 -10.12 -15.59 0.27
CA GLU A 57 -11.31 -14.92 -0.27
C GLU A 57 -10.91 -13.51 -0.71
N VAL A 58 -11.14 -13.19 -1.99
CA VAL A 58 -10.89 -11.85 -2.53
C VAL A 58 -12.23 -11.14 -2.69
N VAL A 59 -12.36 -9.99 -2.02
CA VAL A 59 -13.54 -9.13 -2.09
C VAL A 59 -13.17 -7.77 -2.67
N SER A 60 -14.11 -7.15 -3.38
CA SER A 60 -14.00 -5.77 -3.84
C SER A 60 -15.02 -4.94 -3.06
N GLU A 61 -14.62 -4.47 -1.89
CA GLU A 61 -15.47 -3.71 -0.96
C GLU A 61 -14.68 -2.56 -0.32
N SER A 62 -15.39 -1.51 0.11
CA SER A 62 -14.76 -0.46 0.91
C SER A 62 -14.35 -1.00 2.29
N PHE A 63 -13.22 -0.53 2.83
CA PHE A 63 -12.82 -0.86 4.20
C PHE A 63 -13.90 -0.48 5.23
N SER A 64 -14.68 0.57 4.94
CA SER A 64 -15.77 1.03 5.80
C SER A 64 -16.92 0.03 5.90
N GLU A 65 -17.04 -0.89 4.95
CA GLU A 65 -18.04 -1.95 4.94
C GLU A 65 -17.45 -3.28 5.40
N LEU A 66 -16.19 -3.56 5.03
CA LEU A 66 -15.52 -4.82 5.35
C LEU A 66 -15.12 -4.93 6.82
N LEU A 67 -14.45 -3.92 7.39
CA LEU A 67 -13.95 -3.99 8.77
C LEU A 67 -15.06 -4.19 9.82
N PRO A 68 -16.23 -3.51 9.72
CA PRO A 68 -17.33 -3.74 10.66
C PRO A 68 -17.83 -5.18 10.72
N LYS A 69 -17.79 -5.93 9.60
CA LYS A 69 -18.21 -7.35 9.56
C LYS A 69 -17.41 -8.22 10.52
N PHE A 70 -16.16 -7.83 10.79
CA PHE A 70 -15.24 -8.55 11.67
C PHE A 70 -15.00 -7.83 13.00
N ALA A 71 -15.70 -6.72 13.30
CA ALA A 71 -15.42 -5.89 14.48
C ALA A 71 -15.53 -6.66 15.81
N ASN A 72 -16.38 -7.68 15.90
CA ASN A 72 -16.56 -8.49 17.12
C ASN A 72 -15.81 -9.83 17.10
N ASP A 73 -15.07 -10.14 16.03
CA ASP A 73 -14.32 -11.39 15.92
C ASP A 73 -12.93 -11.26 16.56
N LYS A 74 -12.78 -11.83 17.77
CA LYS A 74 -11.52 -11.81 18.52
C LYS A 74 -10.38 -12.62 17.86
N LYS A 75 -10.69 -13.47 16.88
CA LYS A 75 -9.68 -14.23 16.13
C LYS A 75 -9.22 -13.51 14.86
N ALA A 76 -9.96 -12.50 14.40
CA ALA A 76 -9.61 -11.74 13.22
C ALA A 76 -8.56 -10.67 13.53
N ILE A 77 -7.44 -10.73 12.79
CA ILE A 77 -6.36 -9.74 12.81
C ILE A 77 -6.54 -8.81 11.61
N PHE A 78 -6.51 -7.51 11.83
CA PHE A 78 -6.59 -6.54 10.74
C PHE A 78 -5.19 -6.23 10.22
N VAL A 79 -4.92 -6.52 8.95
CA VAL A 79 -3.66 -6.15 8.27
C VAL A 79 -3.96 -4.98 7.35
N LEU A 80 -3.48 -3.79 7.71
CA LEU A 80 -3.89 -2.52 7.12
C LEU A 80 -2.70 -1.83 6.45
N ASP A 81 -2.78 -1.65 5.14
CA ASP A 81 -1.81 -0.92 4.31
C ASP A 81 -2.53 0.17 3.48
N PRO A 82 -3.03 1.24 4.12
CA PRO A 82 -3.81 2.26 3.44
C PRO A 82 -2.92 3.24 2.65
N PRO A 83 -3.46 3.94 1.64
CA PRO A 83 -2.76 5.05 1.00
C PRO A 83 -2.34 6.13 2.02
N TYR A 84 -1.07 6.52 2.03
CA TYR A 84 -0.52 7.45 3.03
C TYR A 84 -0.91 8.91 2.75
N LEU A 85 -1.48 9.59 3.76
CA LEU A 85 -2.11 10.92 3.68
C LEU A 85 -1.26 12.02 3.03
N CYS A 86 0.06 12.06 3.29
CA CYS A 86 0.93 13.11 2.77
C CYS A 86 1.91 12.62 1.69
N THR A 87 1.61 11.51 1.02
CA THR A 87 2.40 11.03 -0.12
C THR A 87 1.78 11.46 -1.45
N HIS A 88 2.61 11.70 -2.47
CA HIS A 88 2.12 11.91 -3.82
C HIS A 88 1.35 10.66 -4.29
N GLN A 89 0.01 10.70 -4.25
CA GLN A 89 -0.88 9.60 -4.65
C GLN A 89 -0.95 9.41 -6.18
N ALA A 90 -0.06 10.02 -6.96
CA ALA A 90 -0.10 10.05 -8.42
C ALA A 90 0.05 8.66 -9.07
N SER A 91 0.50 7.66 -8.30
CA SER A 91 0.64 6.25 -8.72
C SER A 91 -0.67 5.46 -8.62
N TYR A 92 -1.62 5.89 -7.79
CA TYR A 92 -2.98 5.36 -7.79
C TYR A 92 -3.72 6.07 -8.92
N LYS A 93 -4.24 5.35 -9.92
CA LYS A 93 -5.14 5.94 -10.93
C LYS A 93 -6.39 6.46 -10.20
N GLN A 94 -6.38 7.75 -9.85
CA GLN A 94 -7.36 8.38 -8.98
C GLN A 94 -8.74 8.50 -9.64
N GLU A 95 -9.57 7.46 -9.54
CA GLU A 95 -11.03 7.61 -9.64
C GLU A 95 -11.65 7.94 -8.27
N SER A 96 -10.99 7.58 -7.15
CA SER A 96 -11.43 7.90 -5.79
C SER A 96 -10.25 8.34 -4.91
N TYR A 97 -10.36 9.50 -4.26
CA TYR A 97 -9.33 10.09 -3.40
C TYR A 97 -9.36 9.51 -1.98
N PHE A 98 -8.26 8.90 -1.51
CA PHE A 98 -8.10 8.56 -0.10
C PHE A 98 -7.62 9.78 0.68
N GLY A 99 -8.57 10.52 1.25
CA GLY A 99 -8.32 11.76 1.98
C GLY A 99 -8.33 11.59 3.51
N LEU A 100 -8.19 12.72 4.20
CA LEU A 100 -8.21 12.79 5.67
C LEU A 100 -9.44 12.12 6.29
N ILE A 101 -10.63 12.30 5.72
CA ILE A 101 -11.86 11.70 6.25
C ILE A 101 -11.82 10.17 6.19
N ASN A 102 -11.34 9.60 5.08
CA ASN A 102 -11.19 8.15 4.94
C ASN A 102 -10.16 7.60 5.92
N PHE A 103 -9.07 8.34 6.14
CA PHE A 103 -8.10 7.99 7.16
C PHE A 103 -8.71 8.00 8.56
N LEU A 104 -9.39 9.06 8.96
CA LEU A 104 -10.03 9.14 10.28
C LEU A 104 -11.06 8.03 10.50
N GLU A 105 -11.83 7.70 9.45
CA GLU A 105 -12.77 6.58 9.49
C GLU A 105 -12.06 5.23 9.64
N LEU A 106 -10.94 5.03 8.94
CA LEU A 106 -10.12 3.83 9.09
C LEU A 106 -9.59 3.69 10.53
N ILE A 107 -9.11 4.79 11.12
CA ILE A 107 -8.69 4.81 12.53
C ILE A 107 -9.85 4.45 13.44
N ARG A 108 -11.03 5.03 13.24
CA ARG A 108 -12.23 4.76 14.04
C ARG A 108 -12.65 3.28 14.00
N LEU A 109 -12.47 2.62 12.86
CA LEU A 109 -12.83 1.22 12.65
C LEU A 109 -11.73 0.22 13.04
N THR A 110 -10.50 0.68 13.26
CA THR A 110 -9.38 -0.18 13.63
C THR A 110 -9.54 -0.67 15.07
N ARG A 111 -9.33 -1.96 15.30
CA ARG A 111 -9.34 -2.55 16.65
C ARG A 111 -8.25 -3.62 16.78
N PRO A 112 -7.68 -3.85 17.98
CA PRO A 112 -6.79 -4.99 18.21
C PRO A 112 -7.50 -6.34 17.98
N PRO A 113 -6.79 -7.40 17.56
CA PRO A 113 -5.41 -7.35 17.09
C PRO A 113 -5.28 -6.71 15.69
N TYR A 114 -4.25 -5.91 15.47
CA TYR A 114 -3.95 -5.32 14.15
C TYR A 114 -2.46 -5.20 13.85
N LEU A 115 -2.16 -5.15 12.55
CA LEU A 115 -0.89 -4.79 11.93
C LEU A 115 -1.15 -3.60 11.00
N PHE A 116 -0.57 -2.44 11.29
CA PHE A 116 -0.80 -1.21 10.55
C PHE A 116 0.51 -0.72 9.93
N PHE A 117 0.58 -0.73 8.59
CA PHE A 117 1.70 -0.22 7.83
C PHE A 117 1.58 1.30 7.65
N SER A 118 2.68 2.01 7.88
CA SER A 118 2.77 3.45 7.67
C SER A 118 4.19 3.86 7.32
N SER A 119 4.40 5.08 6.85
CA SER A 119 5.75 5.64 6.60
C SER A 119 5.97 6.94 7.37
N THR A 120 7.22 7.41 7.50
CA THR A 120 7.49 8.72 8.15
C THR A 120 6.72 9.86 7.49
N LYS A 121 6.47 9.77 6.18
CA LYS A 121 5.71 10.77 5.42
C LYS A 121 4.21 10.74 5.72
N SER A 122 3.70 9.70 6.39
CA SER A 122 2.26 9.56 6.64
C SER A 122 1.74 10.36 7.84
N GLU A 123 2.63 10.95 8.66
CA GLU A 123 2.28 11.59 9.94
C GLU A 123 1.54 10.67 10.94
N PHE A 124 1.48 9.37 10.65
CA PHE A 124 0.65 8.40 11.36
C PHE A 124 1.00 8.31 12.84
N VAL A 125 2.29 8.10 13.15
CA VAL A 125 2.76 7.98 14.54
C VAL A 125 2.44 9.23 15.34
N ARG A 126 2.70 10.43 14.77
CA ARG A 126 2.38 11.70 15.42
C ARG A 126 0.88 11.87 15.66
N PHE A 127 0.05 11.43 14.71
CA PHE A 127 -1.40 11.43 14.86
C PHE A 127 -1.86 10.48 15.98
N ILE A 128 -1.34 9.25 16.03
CA ILE A 128 -1.69 8.27 17.07
C ILE A 128 -1.27 8.76 18.46
N ASP A 129 -0.06 9.30 18.60
CA ASP A 129 0.41 9.86 19.88
C ASP A 129 -0.50 11.00 20.35
N TRP A 130 -0.92 11.89 19.43
CA TRP A 130 -1.89 12.94 19.73
C TRP A 130 -3.27 12.39 20.11
N LEU A 131 -3.75 11.36 19.40
CA LEU A 131 -5.04 10.71 19.65
C LEU A 131 -5.09 10.11 21.06
N ILE A 132 -4.01 9.45 21.48
CA ILE A 132 -3.86 8.88 22.82
C ILE A 132 -3.79 10.00 23.88
N ALA A 133 -2.95 11.00 23.67
CA ALA A 133 -2.76 12.11 24.63
C ALA A 133 -4.05 12.91 24.87
N THR A 134 -4.86 13.09 23.83
CA THR A 134 -6.14 13.82 23.90
C THR A 134 -7.32 12.93 24.28
N LYS A 135 -7.13 11.61 24.36
CA LYS A 135 -8.21 10.62 24.51
C LYS A 135 -9.32 10.80 23.47
N GLY A 136 -8.92 11.04 22.22
CA GLY A 136 -9.83 11.17 21.08
C GLY A 136 -10.56 9.85 20.76
N ASP A 137 -11.46 9.88 19.78
CA ASP A 137 -12.27 8.68 19.48
C ASP A 137 -11.40 7.46 19.13
N ASN A 138 -11.76 6.29 19.65
CA ASN A 138 -11.04 5.03 19.50
C ASN A 138 -9.57 5.01 20.01
N TRP A 139 -9.15 5.96 20.86
CA TRP A 139 -7.76 6.00 21.37
C TRP A 139 -7.31 4.71 22.07
N GLN A 140 -8.23 3.99 22.72
CA GLN A 140 -7.93 2.76 23.45
C GLN A 140 -7.40 1.66 22.54
N SER A 141 -7.85 1.61 21.29
CA SER A 141 -7.37 0.62 20.32
C SER A 141 -5.88 0.79 20.04
N PHE A 142 -5.35 2.00 20.20
CA PHE A 142 -3.95 2.32 19.98
C PHE A 142 -3.15 2.49 21.27
N ALA A 143 -3.76 2.33 22.45
CA ALA A 143 -3.04 2.41 23.71
C ALA A 143 -1.95 1.32 23.77
N ASP A 144 -0.76 1.69 24.21
CA ASP A 144 0.40 0.79 24.35
C ASP A 144 0.82 0.09 23.05
N TYR A 145 0.52 0.69 21.89
CA TYR A 145 0.95 0.17 20.59
C TYR A 145 2.45 -0.06 20.55
N GLN A 146 2.86 -1.09 19.81
CA GLN A 146 4.26 -1.39 19.54
C GLN A 146 4.62 -0.92 18.13
N ARG A 147 5.88 -0.52 17.93
CA ARG A 147 6.38 0.00 16.65
C ARG A 147 7.67 -0.71 16.25
N ILE A 148 7.71 -1.21 15.02
CA ILE A 148 8.94 -1.66 14.34
C ILE A 148 9.25 -0.64 13.26
N VAL A 149 10.52 -0.23 13.16
CA VAL A 149 10.99 0.76 12.18
C VAL A 149 12.03 0.12 11.28
N ILE A 150 11.84 0.25 9.97
CA ILE A 150 12.81 -0.15 8.94
C ILE A 150 13.27 1.11 8.21
N GLN A 151 14.58 1.31 8.15
CA GLN A 151 15.18 2.41 7.38
C GLN A 151 15.34 1.97 5.92
N THR A 152 14.67 2.66 5.01
CA THR A 152 14.69 2.38 3.58
C THR A 152 15.20 3.59 2.80
N SER A 153 15.95 3.36 1.72
CA SER A 153 16.35 4.43 0.79
C SER A 153 15.67 4.22 -0.56
N ALA A 154 14.88 5.22 -1.01
CA ALA A 154 14.32 5.23 -2.38
C ALA A 154 15.35 5.73 -3.40
N SER A 155 16.39 6.43 -2.95
CA SER A 155 17.48 6.96 -3.77
C SER A 155 18.65 7.39 -2.90
N HIS A 156 19.78 7.77 -3.52
CA HIS A 156 20.95 8.33 -2.84
C HIS A 156 20.63 9.51 -1.90
N ASN A 157 19.56 10.26 -2.19
CA ASN A 157 19.17 11.46 -1.41
C ASN A 157 17.82 11.30 -0.66
N GLY A 158 17.16 10.15 -0.75
CA GLY A 158 15.81 9.95 -0.22
C GLY A 158 15.75 8.82 0.79
N GLN A 159 16.12 9.11 2.05
CA GLN A 159 15.87 8.21 3.17
C GLN A 159 14.42 8.39 3.65
N TYR A 160 13.71 7.29 3.88
CA TYR A 160 12.42 7.28 4.56
C TYR A 160 12.32 6.05 5.45
N GLU A 161 11.50 6.14 6.49
CA GLU A 161 11.24 5.02 7.40
C GLU A 161 9.91 4.38 7.06
N ASP A 162 9.91 3.07 6.94
CA ASP A 162 8.71 2.25 6.96
C ASP A 162 8.45 1.79 8.40
N ASN A 163 7.20 1.87 8.81
CA ASN A 163 6.77 1.59 10.16
C ASN A 163 5.69 0.52 10.15
N LEU A 164 5.86 -0.48 11.01
CA LEU A 164 4.81 -1.41 11.37
C LEU A 164 4.36 -1.10 12.80
N ILE A 165 3.10 -0.68 12.94
CA ILE A 165 2.46 -0.41 14.22
C ILE A 165 1.52 -1.57 14.53
N TYR A 166 1.59 -2.13 15.73
CA TYR A 166 0.75 -3.27 16.09
C TYR A 166 0.30 -3.24 17.55
N ASN A 167 -0.84 -3.88 17.80
CA ASN A 167 -1.41 -4.11 19.12
C ASN A 167 -2.21 -5.42 19.08
N PHE A 168 -2.21 -6.21 20.16
CA PHE A 168 -2.83 -7.54 20.24
C PHE A 168 -3.98 -7.60 21.25
#